data_AF-A0A5E5APQ1-F1
#
_entry.id   AF-A0A5E5APQ1-F1
#
_cell.length_a   1.000
_cell.length_b   1.000
_cell.length_c   1.000
_cell.angle_alpha   90.00
_cell.angle_beta   90.00
_cell.angle_gamma   90.00
#
_symmetry.space_group_name_H-M   'P 1'
#
loop_
_entity.id
_entity.type
_entity.pdbx_description
1 polymer ?
#
loop_
_entity_poly.entity_id
_entity_poly.type
_entity_poly.pdbx_seq_one_letter_code
_entity_poly.pdbx_strand_id
1 'polypeptide(L)'
;MNVELILLALAPVFVLCIGIEAWYWRGRRPGMYSLRDTLSNATLALMHQGADKLAWLLVVPFYAWLYDHYRVYTMPAGWVGFVLLFLVQDFLYYVFHRASHRIRWLWAAHVVHHSSERLNLSTAFRQSLMYPVAGMWLFWTPMALIGFTPVQIVGVVLLNLAFQFFVHTQAIPKLGWLEYVLNTPSIHRAHHARNPRYIDRNYAGVLVIWDRLFGSYVEESDAEPCEFGIVDQIHTHNPITLTFHEWRTMARDVVTTPGWRNKWMALFGPPEWRRANGSGAGASAGLGTLTSASGALEGGGGAAETVADGGPLGRVGQSFEQNVRDVGAVEASQHRVQIGRERGGRGR
;
A
#
# COMPACT_ATOMS: atom_id res chain seq x y z
N MET A 1 -2.07 26.76 19.22
CA MET A 1 -0.75 26.67 18.56
C MET A 1 -0.99 26.70 17.07
N ASN A 2 -0.39 27.65 16.35
CA ASN A 2 -0.56 27.73 14.90
C ASN A 2 0.16 26.54 14.27
N VAL A 3 -0.61 25.61 13.70
CA VAL A 3 -0.09 24.37 13.10
C VAL A 3 0.94 24.67 12.00
N GLU A 4 0.80 25.80 11.31
CA GLU A 4 1.75 26.30 10.33
C GLU A 4 3.15 26.54 10.90
N LEU A 5 3.27 27.00 12.16
CA LEU A 5 4.56 27.20 12.81
C LEU A 5 5.28 25.87 13.08
N ILE A 6 4.54 24.80 13.33
CA ILE A 6 5.10 23.45 13.53
C ILE A 6 5.69 22.95 12.22
N LEU A 7 4.96 23.08 11.11
CA LEU A 7 5.46 22.68 9.79
C LEU A 7 6.69 23.50 9.38
N LEU A 8 6.65 24.81 9.61
CA LEU A 8 7.78 25.68 9.32
C LEU A 8 9.01 25.30 10.16
N ALA A 9 8.81 24.93 11.42
CA ALA A 9 9.88 24.46 12.30
C ALA A 9 10.43 23.07 11.89
N LEU A 10 9.60 22.19 11.32
CA LEU A 10 10.02 20.87 10.85
C LEU A 10 10.73 20.91 9.49
N ALA A 11 10.43 21.89 8.64
CA ALA A 11 11.08 22.04 7.33
C ALA A 11 12.63 21.99 7.36
N PRO A 12 13.34 22.77 8.21
CA PRO A 12 14.79 22.67 8.31
C PRO A 12 15.27 21.31 8.82
N VAL A 13 14.50 20.65 9.69
CA VAL A 13 14.81 19.29 10.17
C VAL A 13 14.74 18.29 9.02
N PHE A 14 13.69 18.35 8.20
CA PHE A 14 13.55 17.46 7.04
C PHE A 14 14.66 17.67 6.00
N VAL A 15 15.02 18.93 5.72
CA VAL A 15 16.13 19.27 4.81
C VAL A 15 17.46 18.73 5.37
N LEU A 16 17.70 18.90 6.67
CA LEU A 16 18.89 18.36 7.33
C LEU A 16 18.94 16.83 7.24
N CYS A 17 17.83 16.14 7.53
CA CYS A 17 17.73 14.69 7.43
C CYS A 17 18.00 14.19 6.00
N ILE A 18 17.45 14.86 4.98
CA ILE A 18 17.75 14.55 3.57
C ILE A 18 19.25 14.73 3.29
N GLY A 19 19.86 15.83 3.76
CA GLY A 19 21.29 16.08 3.58
C GLY A 19 22.16 15.01 4.24
N ILE A 20 21.81 14.60 5.46
CA ILE A 20 22.48 13.52 6.19
C ILE A 20 22.35 12.19 5.46
N GLU A 21 21.15 11.81 5.00
CA GLU A 21 20.94 10.55 4.28
C GLU A 21 21.67 10.55 2.92
N ALA A 22 21.64 11.67 2.20
CA ALA A 22 22.37 11.82 0.94
C ALA A 22 23.89 11.68 1.15
N TRP A 23 24.43 12.27 2.22
CA TRP A 23 25.83 12.11 2.59
C TRP A 23 26.16 10.66 2.97
N TYR A 24 25.30 9.99 3.75
CA TYR A 24 25.44 8.60 4.14
C TYR A 24 25.53 7.65 2.92
N TRP A 25 24.67 7.87 1.91
CA TRP A 25 24.63 7.04 0.71
C TRP A 25 25.74 7.33 -0.30
N ARG A 26 26.30 8.55 -0.30
CA ARG A 26 27.35 8.97 -1.24
C ARG A 26 28.53 7.99 -1.30
N GLY A 27 28.91 7.40 -0.16
CA GLY A 27 30.01 6.43 -0.06
C GLY A 27 29.61 4.96 -0.14
N ARG A 28 28.31 4.64 -0.20
CA ARG A 28 27.79 3.25 -0.07
C ARG A 28 27.04 2.76 -1.31
N ARG A 29 26.13 3.59 -1.82
CA ARG A 29 25.32 3.30 -3.01
C ARG A 29 25.18 4.57 -3.85
N PRO A 30 26.21 4.92 -4.65
CA PRO A 30 26.15 6.05 -5.56
C PRO A 30 24.92 5.93 -6.48
N GLY A 31 24.08 6.96 -6.53
CA GLY A 31 22.84 6.96 -7.32
C GLY A 31 21.54 6.81 -6.53
N MET A 32 21.60 6.52 -5.22
CA MET A 32 20.44 6.57 -4.31
C MET A 32 19.76 7.95 -4.28
N TYR A 33 20.56 9.01 -4.42
CA TYR A 33 20.12 10.37 -4.63
C TYR A 33 20.53 10.85 -6.02
N SER A 34 19.62 11.57 -6.67
CA SER A 34 19.85 12.26 -7.94
C SER A 34 19.34 13.68 -7.80
N LEU A 35 20.16 14.67 -8.12
CA LEU A 35 19.75 16.08 -8.06
C LEU A 35 18.48 16.33 -8.89
N ARG A 36 18.36 15.67 -10.06
CA ARG A 36 17.18 15.80 -10.93
C ARG A 36 15.91 15.25 -10.26
N ASP A 37 16.01 14.12 -9.56
CA ASP A 37 14.86 13.52 -8.86
C ASP A 37 14.51 14.29 -7.59
N THR A 38 15.52 14.70 -6.80
CA THR A 38 15.30 15.53 -5.62
C THR A 38 14.64 16.87 -5.97
N LEU A 39 15.08 17.54 -7.05
CA LEU A 39 14.45 18.78 -7.53
C LEU A 39 13.02 18.55 -8.05
N SER A 40 12.78 17.42 -8.71
CA SER A 40 11.43 17.01 -9.14
C SER A 40 10.51 16.80 -7.93
N ASN A 41 10.97 16.07 -6.91
CA ASN A 41 10.23 15.85 -5.66
C ASN A 41 9.93 17.17 -4.95
N ALA A 42 10.91 18.08 -4.84
CA ALA A 42 10.71 19.40 -4.23
C ALA A 42 9.70 20.25 -5.01
N THR A 43 9.74 20.20 -6.34
CA THR A 43 8.80 20.96 -7.19
C THR A 43 7.38 20.41 -7.07
N LEU A 44 7.21 19.08 -7.08
CA LEU A 44 5.93 18.41 -6.82
C LEU A 44 5.38 18.79 -5.44
N ALA A 45 6.22 18.83 -4.41
CA ALA A 45 5.83 19.27 -3.06
C ALA A 45 5.30 20.70 -3.03
N LEU A 46 5.97 21.63 -3.73
CA LEU A 46 5.53 23.03 -3.82
C LEU A 46 4.20 23.16 -4.57
N MET A 47 4.04 22.42 -5.67
CA MET A 47 2.79 22.38 -6.43
C MET A 47 1.64 21.82 -5.59
N HIS A 48 1.88 20.74 -4.86
CA HIS A 48 0.90 20.15 -3.95
C HIS A 48 0.52 21.10 -2.81
N GLN A 49 1.49 21.73 -2.14
CA GLN A 49 1.22 22.73 -1.11
C GLN A 49 0.39 23.91 -1.63
N GLY A 50 0.66 24.37 -2.86
CA GLY A 50 -0.14 25.42 -3.50
C GLY A 50 -1.59 24.98 -3.74
N ALA A 51 -1.80 23.77 -4.26
CA ALA A 51 -3.12 23.20 -4.48
C ALA A 51 -3.90 23.00 -3.17
N ASP A 52 -3.23 22.50 -2.12
CA ASP A 52 -3.83 22.32 -0.80
C ASP A 52 -4.27 23.64 -0.18
N LYS A 53 -3.41 24.68 -0.23
CA LYS A 53 -3.76 26.02 0.27
C LYS A 53 -4.95 26.61 -0.48
N LEU A 54 -5.04 26.40 -1.79
CA LEU A 54 -6.21 26.83 -2.56
C LEU A 54 -7.47 26.05 -2.13
N ALA A 55 -7.35 24.74 -1.96
CA ALA A 55 -8.46 23.90 -1.51
C ALA A 55 -8.94 24.24 -0.09
N TRP A 56 -8.05 24.72 0.80
CA TRP A 56 -8.43 25.13 2.16
C TRP A 56 -9.49 26.23 2.19
N LEU A 57 -9.55 27.10 1.16
CA LEU A 57 -10.58 28.12 1.02
C LEU A 57 -12.00 27.51 0.97
N LEU A 58 -12.12 26.25 0.54
CA LEU A 58 -13.36 25.49 0.53
C LEU A 58 -13.45 24.49 1.69
N VAL A 59 -12.38 23.72 1.91
CA VAL A 59 -12.37 22.59 2.85
C VAL A 59 -12.52 23.03 4.30
N VAL A 60 -11.84 24.11 4.71
CA VAL A 60 -11.91 24.57 6.11
C VAL A 60 -13.31 25.11 6.45
N PRO A 61 -13.93 25.99 5.64
CA PRO A 61 -15.32 26.38 5.85
C PRO A 61 -16.30 25.20 5.80
N PHE A 62 -16.08 24.23 4.92
CA PHE A 62 -16.91 23.03 4.85
C PHE A 62 -16.85 22.21 6.15
N TYR A 63 -15.66 21.97 6.70
CA TYR A 63 -15.53 21.29 8.00
C TYR A 63 -16.08 22.11 9.15
N ALA A 64 -15.91 23.44 9.14
CA ALA A 64 -16.51 24.31 10.16
C ALA A 64 -18.03 24.21 10.12
N TRP A 65 -18.64 24.29 8.93
CA TRP A 65 -20.08 24.12 8.75
C TRP A 65 -20.58 22.76 9.22
N LEU A 66 -19.87 21.67 8.87
CA LEU A 66 -20.23 20.33 9.37
C LEU A 66 -20.13 20.24 10.89
N TYR A 67 -19.04 20.75 11.46
CA TYR A 67 -18.84 20.76 12.89
C TYR A 67 -19.92 21.58 13.61
N ASP A 68 -20.29 22.75 13.11
CA ASP A 68 -21.23 23.66 13.76
C ASP A 68 -22.68 23.18 13.69
N HIS A 69 -23.07 22.51 12.60
CA HIS A 69 -24.47 22.15 12.35
C HIS A 69 -24.77 20.64 12.50
N TYR A 70 -23.78 19.76 12.35
CA TYR A 70 -24.02 18.31 12.24
C TYR A 70 -23.15 17.45 13.16
N ARG A 71 -22.30 18.05 14.01
CA ARG A 71 -21.52 17.24 14.96
C ARG A 71 -22.45 16.49 15.92
N VAL A 72 -22.15 15.22 16.14
CA VAL A 72 -22.92 14.34 17.04
C VAL A 72 -22.46 14.53 18.50
N TYR A 73 -21.20 14.90 18.70
CA TYR A 73 -20.61 15.10 20.01
C TYR A 73 -19.64 16.27 20.00
N THR A 74 -19.27 16.78 21.18
CA THR A 74 -18.18 17.75 21.32
C THR A 74 -17.03 17.08 22.04
N MET A 75 -15.94 16.80 21.34
CA MET A 75 -14.84 16.02 21.91
C MET A 75 -14.13 16.78 23.04
N PRO A 76 -13.84 16.13 24.19
CA PRO A 76 -13.17 16.78 25.30
C PRO A 76 -11.74 17.15 24.92
N ALA A 77 -11.26 18.27 25.46
CA ALA A 77 -9.85 18.61 25.40
C ALA A 77 -9.01 17.66 26.29
N GLY A 78 -7.70 17.61 26.06
CA GLY A 78 -6.75 16.83 26.84
C GLY A 78 -6.38 15.49 26.20
N TRP A 79 -5.70 14.65 26.99
CA TRP A 79 -5.04 13.45 26.49
C TRP A 79 -5.99 12.40 25.90
N VAL A 80 -7.15 12.17 26.51
CA VAL A 80 -8.13 11.20 25.99
C VAL A 80 -8.65 11.65 24.63
N GLY A 81 -9.04 12.92 24.49
CA GLY A 81 -9.48 13.48 23.21
C GLY A 81 -8.39 13.43 22.15
N PHE A 82 -7.13 13.69 22.52
CA PHE A 82 -5.99 13.58 21.60
C PHE A 82 -5.74 12.13 21.13
N VAL A 83 -5.80 11.14 22.03
CA VAL A 83 -5.63 9.73 21.66
C VAL A 83 -6.75 9.28 20.72
N LEU A 84 -8.00 9.65 21.00
CA LEU A 84 -9.12 9.36 20.09
C LEU A 84 -8.96 10.05 18.74
N LEU A 85 -8.57 11.33 18.73
CA LEU A 85 -8.27 12.08 17.52
C LEU A 85 -7.22 11.37 16.67
N PHE A 86 -6.11 10.96 17.29
CA PHE A 86 -5.02 10.24 16.65
C PHE A 86 -5.45 8.88 16.08
N LEU A 87 -6.17 8.06 16.86
CA LEU A 87 -6.61 6.73 16.42
C LEU A 87 -7.61 6.82 15.26
N VAL A 88 -8.59 7.73 15.34
CA VAL A 88 -9.56 7.94 14.26
C VAL A 88 -8.85 8.47 13.01
N GLN A 89 -7.96 9.45 13.16
CA GLN A 89 -7.15 9.96 12.06
C GLN A 89 -6.35 8.87 11.36
N ASP A 90 -5.62 8.07 12.13
CA ASP A 90 -4.70 7.06 11.59
C ASP A 90 -5.48 5.93 10.88
N PHE A 91 -6.63 5.55 11.42
CA PHE A 91 -7.55 4.62 10.74
C PHE A 91 -8.11 5.21 9.44
N LEU A 92 -8.58 6.46 9.44
CA LEU A 92 -9.09 7.10 8.23
C LEU A 92 -8.00 7.30 7.18
N TYR A 93 -6.75 7.55 7.59
CA TYR A 93 -5.60 7.54 6.70
C TYR A 93 -5.41 6.14 6.07
N TYR A 94 -5.46 5.06 6.87
CA TYR A 94 -5.38 3.69 6.34
C TYR A 94 -6.46 3.43 5.27
N VAL A 95 -7.71 3.86 5.53
CA VAL A 95 -8.82 3.71 4.58
C VAL A 95 -8.57 4.52 3.31
N PHE A 96 -8.15 5.78 3.43
CA PHE A 96 -7.76 6.64 2.31
C PHE A 96 -6.65 6.00 1.48
N HIS A 97 -5.62 5.52 2.13
CA HIS A 97 -4.43 5.00 1.48
C HIS A 97 -4.74 3.71 0.74
N ARG A 98 -5.46 2.79 1.38
CA ARG A 98 -5.97 1.59 0.72
C ARG A 98 -6.89 1.93 -0.47
N ALA A 99 -7.81 2.88 -0.31
CA ALA A 99 -8.66 3.32 -1.41
C ALA A 99 -7.85 3.92 -2.57
N SER A 100 -6.75 4.63 -2.26
CA SER A 100 -5.84 5.20 -3.26
C SER A 100 -5.07 4.18 -4.07
N HIS A 101 -4.91 2.95 -3.57
CA HIS A 101 -4.34 1.84 -4.32
C HIS A 101 -5.40 0.99 -5.03
N ARG A 102 -6.63 0.94 -4.50
CA ARG A 102 -7.70 0.06 -4.99
C ARG A 102 -8.74 0.73 -5.89
N ILE A 103 -8.76 2.07 -5.99
CA ILE A 103 -9.68 2.84 -6.82
C ILE A 103 -8.85 3.70 -7.78
N ARG A 104 -8.99 3.47 -9.08
CA ARG A 104 -8.13 4.10 -10.09
C ARG A 104 -8.16 5.63 -10.10
N TRP A 105 -9.32 6.25 -9.84
CA TRP A 105 -9.44 7.69 -9.69
C TRP A 105 -8.51 8.26 -8.61
N LEU A 106 -8.45 7.60 -7.45
CA LEU A 106 -7.58 8.01 -6.34
C LEU A 106 -6.12 7.62 -6.64
N TRP A 107 -5.88 6.47 -7.27
CA TRP A 107 -4.57 6.07 -7.76
C TRP A 107 -3.99 7.10 -8.73
N ALA A 108 -4.80 7.73 -9.59
CA ALA A 108 -4.32 8.75 -10.53
C ALA A 108 -3.71 9.96 -9.82
N ALA A 109 -4.14 10.30 -8.59
CA ALA A 109 -3.46 11.26 -7.74
C ALA A 109 -2.25 10.65 -7.02
N HIS A 110 -2.36 9.41 -6.55
CA HIS A 110 -1.37 8.79 -5.67
C HIS A 110 -0.15 8.19 -6.38
N VAL A 111 -0.29 7.74 -7.63
CA VAL A 111 0.76 7.10 -8.44
C VAL A 111 2.06 7.92 -8.54
N VAL A 112 1.94 9.25 -8.47
CA VAL A 112 3.08 10.18 -8.47
C VAL A 112 4.03 9.84 -7.33
N HIS A 113 3.50 9.54 -6.15
CA HIS A 113 4.25 9.17 -4.96
C HIS A 113 5.12 7.93 -5.16
N HIS A 114 4.55 6.90 -5.79
CA HIS A 114 5.22 5.62 -6.05
C HIS A 114 6.13 5.64 -7.30
N SER A 115 6.03 6.66 -8.16
CA SER A 115 6.69 6.64 -9.47
C SER A 115 8.22 6.77 -9.44
N SER A 116 8.84 7.10 -8.31
CA SER A 116 10.30 7.16 -8.23
C SER A 116 10.90 5.77 -8.07
N GLU A 117 11.87 5.45 -8.92
CA GLU A 117 12.70 4.23 -8.82
C GLU A 117 13.75 4.34 -7.67
N ARG A 118 13.77 5.49 -6.96
CA ARG A 118 14.67 5.77 -5.84
C ARG A 118 13.87 6.08 -4.59
N LEU A 119 13.74 5.12 -3.68
CA LEU A 119 13.15 5.38 -2.38
C LEU A 119 14.22 5.93 -1.41
N ASN A 120 14.09 7.20 -1.05
CA ASN A 120 14.90 7.93 -0.07
C ASN A 120 14.03 9.00 0.61
N LEU A 121 14.56 9.75 1.59
CA LEU A 121 13.74 10.67 2.39
C LEU A 121 13.10 11.78 1.55
N SER A 122 13.67 12.14 0.40
CA SER A 122 13.04 13.13 -0.49
C SER A 122 11.79 12.61 -1.19
N THR A 123 11.61 11.28 -1.29
CA THR A 123 10.43 10.64 -1.90
C THR A 123 9.15 10.95 -1.10
N ALA A 124 9.25 11.20 0.21
CA ALA A 124 8.13 11.65 1.03
C ALA A 124 7.44 12.91 0.46
N PHE A 125 8.23 13.79 -0.19
CA PHE A 125 7.76 15.04 -0.78
C PHE A 125 7.18 14.91 -2.18
N ARG A 126 7.22 13.72 -2.77
CA ARG A 126 6.73 13.43 -4.12
C ARG A 126 5.20 13.33 -4.16
N GLN A 127 4.52 14.43 -3.86
CA GLN A 127 3.06 14.48 -3.77
C GLN A 127 2.43 15.14 -5.00
N SER A 128 1.26 14.67 -5.41
CA SER A 128 0.53 15.19 -6.56
C SER A 128 -0.29 16.42 -6.19
N LEU A 129 -0.31 17.45 -7.05
CA LEU A 129 -1.23 18.57 -6.89
C LEU A 129 -2.71 18.18 -7.02
N MET A 130 -3.00 16.97 -7.52
CA MET A 130 -4.36 16.50 -7.76
C MET A 130 -5.04 15.89 -6.52
N TYR A 131 -4.37 15.73 -5.38
CA TYR A 131 -5.00 15.15 -4.18
C TYR A 131 -6.29 15.85 -3.74
N PRO A 132 -6.36 17.21 -3.66
CA PRO A 132 -7.61 17.87 -3.27
C PRO A 132 -8.73 17.65 -4.29
N VAL A 133 -8.40 17.65 -5.58
CA VAL A 133 -9.37 17.44 -6.68
C VAL A 133 -9.87 15.99 -6.69
N ALA A 134 -9.00 15.04 -6.35
CA ALA A 134 -9.36 13.62 -6.23
C ALA A 134 -10.26 13.34 -5.02
N GLY A 135 -10.46 14.32 -4.12
CA GLY A 135 -11.34 14.19 -2.97
C GLY A 135 -10.68 13.62 -1.73
N MET A 136 -9.34 13.68 -1.62
CA MET A 136 -8.58 13.19 -0.46
C MET A 136 -9.16 13.70 0.87
N TRP A 137 -9.57 14.97 0.93
CA TRP A 137 -10.12 15.57 2.13
C TRP A 137 -11.41 14.89 2.61
N LEU A 138 -12.25 14.33 1.73
CA LEU A 138 -13.51 13.67 2.10
C LEU A 138 -13.33 12.53 3.12
N PHE A 139 -12.15 11.89 3.15
CA PHE A 139 -11.86 10.82 4.10
C PHE A 139 -11.82 11.28 5.56
N TRP A 140 -11.58 12.57 5.83
CA TRP A 140 -11.57 13.13 7.19
C TRP A 140 -12.85 13.86 7.56
N THR A 141 -13.82 13.96 6.64
CA THR A 141 -15.18 14.44 6.92
C THR A 141 -15.83 13.77 8.16
N PRO A 142 -15.71 12.45 8.39
CA PRO A 142 -16.27 11.82 9.58
C PRO A 142 -15.75 12.43 10.89
N MET A 143 -14.53 12.96 10.93
CA MET A 143 -13.96 13.55 12.15
C MET A 143 -14.69 14.82 12.58
N ALA A 144 -15.10 15.67 11.63
CA ALA A 144 -15.89 16.86 11.92
C ALA A 144 -17.28 16.48 12.47
N LEU A 145 -17.90 15.46 11.88
CA LEU A 145 -19.19 14.91 12.34
C LEU A 145 -19.09 14.24 13.72
N ILE A 146 -17.98 13.58 14.02
CA ILE A 146 -17.73 12.99 15.34
C ILE A 146 -17.57 14.07 16.42
N GLY A 147 -17.07 15.25 16.07
CA GLY A 147 -16.90 16.35 17.02
C GLY A 147 -15.48 16.85 17.23
N PHE A 148 -14.57 16.63 16.27
CA PHE A 148 -13.26 17.27 16.27
C PHE A 148 -13.32 18.57 15.48
N THR A 149 -12.72 19.62 16.03
CA THR A 149 -12.66 20.93 15.38
C THR A 149 -11.81 20.86 14.10
N PRO A 150 -12.05 21.73 13.08
CA PRO A 150 -11.24 21.76 11.87
C PRO A 150 -9.73 21.91 12.14
N VAL A 151 -9.36 22.72 13.14
CA VAL A 151 -7.94 22.91 13.53
C VAL A 151 -7.33 21.63 14.09
N GLN A 152 -8.07 20.86 14.89
CA GLN A 152 -7.60 19.57 15.40
C GLN A 152 -7.40 18.56 14.27
N ILE A 153 -8.34 18.50 13.31
CA ILE A 153 -8.26 17.61 12.14
C ILE A 153 -7.01 17.94 11.31
N VAL A 154 -6.84 19.21 10.92
CA VAL A 154 -5.65 19.64 10.15
C VAL A 154 -4.37 19.37 10.93
N GLY A 155 -4.35 19.67 12.23
CA GLY A 155 -3.20 19.41 13.10
C GLY A 155 -2.77 17.95 13.12
N VAL A 156 -3.70 17.03 13.34
CA VAL A 156 -3.37 15.59 13.45
C VAL A 156 -3.02 14.96 12.11
N VAL A 157 -3.63 15.42 11.00
CA VAL A 157 -3.23 15.03 9.63
C VAL A 157 -1.76 15.39 9.40
N LEU A 158 -1.36 16.61 9.74
CA LEU A 158 0.01 17.08 9.56
C LEU A 158 1.02 16.35 10.46
N LEU A 159 0.64 16.01 11.69
CA LEU A 159 1.47 15.15 12.55
C LEU A 159 1.66 13.75 11.96
N ASN A 160 0.60 13.16 11.40
CA ASN A 160 0.67 11.87 10.74
C ASN A 160 1.62 11.90 9.53
N LEU A 161 1.48 12.91 8.67
CA LEU A 161 2.37 13.11 7.51
C LEU A 161 3.82 13.40 7.92
N ALA A 162 4.04 14.13 9.01
CA ALA A 162 5.37 14.39 9.55
C ALA A 162 6.06 13.09 10.04
N PHE A 163 5.32 12.17 10.65
CA PHE A 163 5.84 10.84 10.96
C PHE A 163 6.19 10.08 9.67
N GLN A 164 5.30 10.10 8.68
CA GLN A 164 5.50 9.37 7.43
C GLN A 164 6.73 9.81 6.64
N PHE A 165 7.24 11.03 6.82
CA PHE A 165 8.52 11.43 6.26
C PHE A 165 9.64 10.42 6.60
N PHE A 166 9.72 9.98 7.86
CA PHE A 166 10.83 9.16 8.34
C PHE A 166 10.79 7.70 7.87
N VAL A 167 9.65 7.20 7.38
CA VAL A 167 9.56 5.84 6.85
C VAL A 167 10.07 5.71 5.42
N HIS A 168 10.32 6.83 4.72
CA HIS A 168 10.83 6.83 3.34
C HIS A 168 12.35 6.69 3.30
N THR A 169 12.89 5.55 3.72
CA THR A 169 14.34 5.34 3.68
C THR A 169 14.71 3.88 3.50
N GLN A 170 15.81 3.65 2.80
CA GLN A 170 16.48 2.36 2.73
C GLN A 170 17.62 2.20 3.75
N ALA A 171 17.93 3.26 4.50
CA ALA A 171 19.11 3.29 5.38
C ALA A 171 18.87 2.57 6.72
N ILE A 172 17.61 2.41 7.10
CA ILE A 172 17.20 1.81 8.36
C ILE A 172 16.77 0.35 8.11
N PRO A 173 17.42 -0.64 8.77
CA PRO A 173 17.05 -2.04 8.64
C PRO A 173 15.71 -2.33 9.34
N LYS A 174 15.31 -3.61 9.38
CA LYS A 174 14.17 -4.03 10.20
C LYS A 174 14.38 -3.67 11.67
N LEU A 175 13.32 -3.23 12.33
CA LEU A 175 13.37 -2.72 13.72
C LEU A 175 12.83 -3.71 14.77
N GLY A 176 12.63 -4.97 14.38
CA GLY A 176 12.21 -6.03 15.28
C GLY A 176 10.83 -5.76 15.88
N TRP A 177 10.74 -5.69 17.22
CA TRP A 177 9.46 -5.57 17.92
C TRP A 177 8.66 -4.30 17.57
N LEU A 178 9.34 -3.23 17.13
CA LEU A 178 8.67 -1.99 16.71
C LEU A 178 7.77 -2.21 15.48
N GLU A 179 8.06 -3.20 14.64
CA GLU A 179 7.27 -3.54 13.43
C GLU A 179 5.92 -4.19 13.74
N TYR A 180 5.66 -4.48 15.01
CA TYR A 180 4.35 -4.94 15.48
C TYR A 180 3.44 -3.77 15.89
N VAL A 181 4.00 -2.57 16.07
CA VAL A 181 3.26 -1.40 16.57
C VAL A 181 3.24 -0.27 15.54
N LEU A 182 4.40 0.07 14.97
CA LEU A 182 4.58 1.20 14.07
C LEU A 182 4.76 0.75 12.62
N ASN A 183 4.32 1.58 11.68
CA ASN A 183 4.79 1.53 10.32
C ASN A 183 6.26 1.97 10.31
N THR A 184 7.15 1.04 10.03
CA THR A 184 8.61 1.24 10.02
C THR A 184 9.12 1.41 8.58
N PRO A 185 10.37 1.85 8.38
CA PRO A 185 10.95 1.94 7.05
C PRO A 185 10.89 0.64 6.23
N SER A 186 11.06 -0.54 6.85
CA SER A 186 10.93 -1.84 6.17
C SER A 186 9.51 -2.13 5.67
N ILE A 187 8.50 -1.88 6.50
CA ILE A 187 7.09 -2.05 6.15
C ILE A 187 6.73 -1.11 4.99
N HIS A 188 7.19 0.14 5.06
CA HIS A 188 6.93 1.14 4.03
C HIS A 188 7.75 0.93 2.75
N ARG A 189 8.95 0.36 2.83
CA ARG A 189 9.69 -0.10 1.64
C ARG A 189 8.91 -1.16 0.88
N ALA A 190 8.41 -2.18 1.58
CA ALA A 190 7.55 -3.19 0.97
C ALA A 190 6.33 -2.52 0.32
N HIS A 191 5.66 -1.59 1.01
CA HIS A 191 4.55 -0.84 0.42
C HIS A 191 4.89 -0.13 -0.91
N HIS A 192 6.07 0.49 -0.98
CA HIS A 192 6.55 1.20 -2.18
C HIS A 192 7.05 0.27 -3.30
N ALA A 193 7.15 -1.03 -3.05
CA ALA A 193 7.72 -1.97 -3.98
C ALA A 193 6.70 -2.41 -5.05
N ARG A 194 7.16 -2.53 -6.29
CA ARG A 194 6.38 -2.99 -7.44
C ARG A 194 6.42 -4.52 -7.63
N ASN A 195 7.16 -5.25 -6.81
CA ASN A 195 7.20 -6.72 -6.92
C ASN A 195 5.79 -7.28 -6.69
N PRO A 196 5.39 -8.36 -7.40
CA PRO A 196 4.05 -8.95 -7.24
C PRO A 196 3.66 -9.30 -5.80
N ARG A 197 4.64 -9.69 -4.96
CA ARG A 197 4.43 -9.97 -3.53
C ARG A 197 3.94 -8.76 -2.73
N TYR A 198 4.39 -7.57 -3.11
CA TYR A 198 4.25 -6.36 -2.31
C TYR A 198 3.19 -5.38 -2.81
N ILE A 199 2.74 -5.52 -4.07
CA ILE A 199 1.64 -4.74 -4.62
C ILE A 199 0.40 -4.87 -3.73
N ASP A 200 -0.26 -3.74 -3.47
CA ASP A 200 -1.48 -3.66 -2.68
C ASP A 200 -1.34 -4.18 -1.24
N ARG A 201 -0.20 -3.89 -0.60
CA ARG A 201 0.10 -4.25 0.80
C ARG A 201 0.54 -3.03 1.62
N ASN A 202 0.46 -3.15 2.94
CA ASN A 202 1.03 -2.21 3.92
C ASN A 202 0.57 -0.74 3.77
N TYR A 203 -0.71 -0.45 4.02
CA TYR A 203 -1.31 0.88 3.86
C TYR A 203 -1.24 1.79 5.10
N ALA A 204 -0.75 1.31 6.24
CA ALA A 204 -0.71 2.06 7.49
C ALA A 204 0.05 3.39 7.37
N GLY A 205 -0.48 4.43 8.01
CA GLY A 205 0.22 5.71 8.18
C GLY A 205 1.25 5.62 9.30
N VAL A 206 0.76 5.53 10.54
CA VAL A 206 1.61 5.44 11.76
C VAL A 206 1.50 4.06 12.41
N LEU A 207 0.31 3.52 12.65
CA LEU A 207 0.15 2.24 13.34
C LEU A 207 -0.05 1.09 12.34
N VAL A 208 0.81 0.07 12.42
CA VAL A 208 0.71 -1.13 11.57
C VAL A 208 -0.51 -2.01 11.91
N ILE A 209 -1.17 -1.77 13.03
CA ILE A 209 -2.30 -2.58 13.52
C ILE A 209 -3.41 -2.69 12.47
N TRP A 210 -3.66 -1.65 11.68
CA TRP A 210 -4.69 -1.66 10.64
C TRP A 210 -4.37 -2.65 9.53
N ASP A 211 -3.11 -2.71 9.08
CA ASP A 211 -2.68 -3.68 8.08
C ASP A 211 -2.83 -5.12 8.56
N ARG A 212 -2.54 -5.37 9.84
CA ARG A 212 -2.69 -6.69 10.45
C ARG A 212 -4.17 -7.07 10.60
N LEU A 213 -4.99 -6.14 11.08
CA LEU A 213 -6.42 -6.35 11.31
C LEU A 213 -7.17 -6.63 10.00
N PHE A 214 -6.84 -5.93 8.92
CA PHE A 214 -7.51 -6.04 7.63
C PHE A 214 -6.77 -6.90 6.60
N GLY A 215 -5.72 -7.62 7.02
CA GLY A 215 -5.02 -8.62 6.21
C GLY A 215 -4.20 -8.06 5.04
N SER A 216 -3.81 -6.78 5.08
CA SER A 216 -2.94 -6.15 4.09
C SER A 216 -1.46 -6.16 4.47
N TYR A 217 -1.10 -6.61 5.67
CA TYR A 217 0.30 -6.72 6.10
C TYR A 217 1.11 -7.72 5.27
N VAL A 218 2.29 -7.32 4.84
CA VAL A 218 3.34 -8.19 4.29
C VAL A 218 4.70 -7.80 4.86
N GLU A 219 5.50 -8.79 5.22
CA GLU A 219 6.87 -8.57 5.65
C GLU A 219 7.82 -8.44 4.45
N GLU A 220 8.73 -7.46 4.51
CA GLU A 220 9.87 -7.33 3.59
C GLU A 220 10.75 -8.60 3.66
N SER A 221 11.09 -9.18 2.52
CA SER A 221 11.86 -10.42 2.41
C SER A 221 13.25 -10.14 1.85
N ASP A 222 14.29 -10.63 2.51
CA ASP A 222 15.66 -10.57 1.98
C ASP A 222 15.84 -11.45 0.73
N ALA A 223 15.01 -12.49 0.58
CA ALA A 223 15.01 -13.38 -0.59
C ALA A 223 14.34 -12.75 -1.82
N GLU A 224 13.49 -11.74 -1.62
CA GLU A 224 12.83 -10.98 -2.69
C GLU A 224 12.95 -9.48 -2.38
N PRO A 225 14.12 -8.87 -2.62
CA PRO A 225 14.34 -7.46 -2.32
C PRO A 225 13.36 -6.54 -3.04
N CYS A 226 12.99 -5.45 -2.38
CA CYS A 226 12.07 -4.45 -2.93
C CYS A 226 12.62 -3.80 -4.21
N GLU A 227 11.84 -3.83 -5.29
CA GLU A 227 12.05 -3.04 -6.50
C GLU A 227 11.10 -1.85 -6.50
N PHE A 228 11.62 -0.64 -6.63
CA PHE A 228 10.81 0.59 -6.56
C PHE A 228 10.38 1.11 -7.93
N GLY A 229 9.41 2.03 -7.92
CA GLY A 229 8.74 2.55 -9.09
C GLY A 229 7.33 2.01 -9.22
N ILE A 230 6.75 2.16 -10.41
CA ILE A 230 5.40 1.67 -10.73
C ILE A 230 5.50 0.57 -11.80
N VAL A 231 4.46 -0.28 -11.89
CA VAL A 231 4.39 -1.38 -12.87
C VAL A 231 4.53 -0.85 -14.30
N ASP A 232 3.78 0.20 -14.63
CA ASP A 232 3.86 0.88 -15.92
C ASP A 232 4.79 2.10 -15.79
N GLN A 233 6.10 1.85 -15.66
CA GLN A 233 7.08 2.88 -15.32
C GLN A 233 7.15 4.02 -16.36
N ILE A 234 7.17 5.25 -15.86
CA ILE A 234 7.45 6.45 -16.66
C ILE A 234 8.83 7.01 -16.33
N HIS A 235 9.66 7.21 -17.35
CA HIS A 235 11.04 7.69 -17.17
C HIS A 235 11.12 9.21 -17.42
N THR A 236 10.63 10.00 -16.47
CA THR A 236 10.65 11.46 -16.55
C THR A 236 10.81 12.11 -15.18
N HIS A 237 11.36 13.32 -15.17
CA HIS A 237 11.45 14.17 -13.98
C HIS A 237 10.58 15.43 -14.11
N ASN A 238 9.78 15.54 -15.19
CA ASN A 238 8.89 16.67 -15.42
C ASN A 238 7.66 16.53 -14.49
N PRO A 239 7.44 17.45 -13.53
CA PRO A 239 6.38 17.34 -12.53
C PRO A 239 4.97 17.38 -13.13
N ILE A 240 4.78 18.05 -14.27
CA ILE A 240 3.49 18.08 -14.99
C ILE A 240 3.21 16.73 -15.63
N THR A 241 4.21 16.12 -16.28
CA THR A 241 4.03 14.78 -16.86
C THR A 241 3.79 13.75 -15.77
N LEU A 242 4.57 13.78 -14.69
CA LEU A 242 4.39 12.91 -13.53
C LEU A 242 2.98 13.04 -12.96
N THR A 243 2.50 14.27 -12.74
CA THR A 243 1.15 14.51 -12.20
C THR A 243 0.04 13.99 -13.09
N PHE A 244 0.11 14.23 -14.40
CA PHE A 244 -1.05 14.06 -15.29
C PHE A 244 -1.01 12.80 -16.17
N HIS A 245 0.05 11.98 -16.13
CA HIS A 245 0.14 10.80 -17.00
C HIS A 245 -1.02 9.82 -16.80
N GLU A 246 -1.32 9.42 -15.56
CA GLU A 246 -2.37 8.45 -15.28
C GLU A 246 -3.76 9.03 -15.54
N TRP A 247 -3.98 10.33 -15.29
CA TRP A 247 -5.21 11.02 -15.65
C TRP A 247 -5.49 10.98 -17.16
N ARG A 248 -4.46 11.20 -17.99
CA ARG A 248 -4.58 11.12 -19.45
C ARG A 248 -4.86 9.70 -19.92
N THR A 249 -4.18 8.72 -19.33
CA THR A 249 -4.41 7.30 -19.64
C THR A 249 -5.82 6.87 -19.25
N MET A 250 -6.28 7.25 -18.06
CA MET A 250 -7.64 6.99 -17.57
C MET A 250 -8.70 7.63 -18.47
N ALA A 251 -8.53 8.90 -18.84
CA ALA A 251 -9.44 9.57 -19.78
C ALA A 251 -9.49 8.88 -21.15
N ARG A 252 -8.33 8.45 -21.68
CA ARG A 252 -8.27 7.68 -22.92
C ARG A 252 -9.05 6.38 -22.80
N ASP A 253 -8.83 5.61 -21.74
CA ASP A 253 -9.49 4.31 -21.54
C ASP A 253 -11.02 4.45 -21.44
N VAL A 254 -11.52 5.51 -20.82
CA VAL A 254 -12.96 5.82 -20.74
C VAL A 254 -13.56 6.15 -22.11
N VAL A 255 -12.80 6.83 -22.97
CA VAL A 255 -13.24 7.18 -24.33
C VAL A 255 -13.20 5.96 -25.25
N THR A 256 -12.17 5.12 -25.16
CA THR A 256 -11.93 4.00 -26.08
C THR A 256 -12.68 2.73 -25.70
N THR A 257 -13.04 2.53 -24.43
CA THR A 257 -13.69 1.27 -24.00
C THR A 257 -15.21 1.33 -24.17
N PRO A 258 -15.83 0.40 -24.92
CA PRO A 258 -17.28 0.38 -25.11
C PRO A 258 -18.00 -0.12 -23.85
N GLY A 259 -19.23 0.37 -23.64
CA GLY A 259 -20.11 -0.05 -22.55
C GLY A 259 -19.95 0.76 -21.26
N TRP A 260 -21.08 1.18 -20.67
CA TRP A 260 -21.09 2.04 -19.48
C TRP A 260 -20.40 1.39 -18.27
N ARG A 261 -20.53 0.07 -18.10
CA ARG A 261 -19.87 -0.68 -17.01
C ARG A 261 -18.35 -0.62 -17.14
N ASN A 262 -17.83 -0.78 -18.36
CA ASN A 262 -16.39 -0.72 -18.59
C ASN A 262 -15.85 0.70 -18.39
N LYS A 263 -16.62 1.74 -18.74
CA LYS A 263 -16.26 3.13 -18.44
C LYS A 263 -16.23 3.40 -16.94
N TRP A 264 -17.18 2.87 -16.19
CA TRP A 264 -17.17 2.92 -14.72
C TRP A 264 -15.95 2.22 -14.13
N MET A 265 -15.63 1.01 -14.60
CA MET A 265 -14.43 0.29 -14.15
C MET A 265 -13.13 0.98 -14.57
N ALA A 266 -13.11 1.64 -15.73
CA ALA A 266 -11.97 2.42 -16.17
C ALA A 266 -11.70 3.65 -15.29
N LEU A 267 -12.70 4.17 -14.56
CA LEU A 267 -12.57 5.29 -13.63
C LEU A 267 -12.35 4.83 -12.18
N PHE A 268 -13.15 3.88 -11.71
CA PHE A 268 -13.29 3.55 -10.29
C PHE A 268 -12.95 2.10 -9.96
N GLY A 269 -12.71 1.27 -10.96
CA GLY A 269 -12.18 -0.07 -10.77
C GLY A 269 -10.74 -0.04 -10.23
N PRO A 270 -10.21 -1.20 -9.83
CA PRO A 270 -8.85 -1.28 -9.35
C PRO A 270 -7.85 -1.11 -10.51
N PRO A 271 -6.65 -0.54 -10.29
CA PRO A 271 -5.70 -0.24 -11.37
C PRO A 271 -5.34 -1.44 -12.26
N GLU A 272 -5.32 -2.66 -11.72
CA GLU A 272 -5.08 -3.90 -12.47
C GLU A 272 -6.18 -4.25 -13.47
N TRP A 273 -7.40 -3.74 -13.29
CA TRP A 273 -8.50 -4.00 -14.23
C TRP A 273 -8.14 -3.54 -15.65
N ARG A 274 -7.44 -2.40 -15.76
CA ARG A 274 -6.90 -1.90 -17.03
C ARG A 274 -5.89 -2.87 -17.63
N ARG A 275 -4.99 -3.44 -16.83
CA ARG A 275 -3.96 -4.36 -17.33
C ARG A 275 -4.58 -5.64 -17.90
N ALA A 276 -5.66 -6.11 -17.29
CA ALA A 276 -6.37 -7.30 -17.75
C ALA A 276 -7.28 -7.06 -18.97
N ASN A 277 -7.85 -5.86 -19.12
CA ASN A 277 -8.92 -5.58 -20.11
C ASN A 277 -8.61 -4.49 -21.12
N GLY A 278 -7.50 -3.76 -20.96
CA GLY A 278 -7.03 -2.77 -21.92
C GLY A 278 -6.48 -3.47 -23.16
N SER A 279 -6.64 -2.85 -24.32
CA SER A 279 -6.14 -3.26 -25.64
C SER A 279 -4.60 -3.28 -25.77
N GLY A 280 -3.87 -3.43 -24.66
CA GLY A 280 -2.43 -3.66 -24.56
C GLY A 280 -2.06 -5.07 -24.10
N ALA A 281 -2.93 -6.06 -24.29
CA ALA A 281 -2.64 -7.49 -24.06
C ALA A 281 -1.67 -8.07 -25.12
N GLY A 282 -0.54 -7.39 -25.35
CA GLY A 282 0.58 -7.85 -26.18
C GLY A 282 1.76 -8.37 -25.37
N ALA A 283 1.73 -8.35 -24.03
CA ALA A 283 2.87 -8.78 -23.22
C ALA A 283 2.44 -9.35 -21.85
N SER A 284 1.68 -10.45 -21.85
CA SER A 284 1.62 -11.43 -20.75
C SER A 284 0.75 -12.67 -21.07
N ALA A 285 0.63 -13.04 -22.35
CA ALA A 285 0.16 -14.38 -22.70
C ALA A 285 1.33 -15.36 -22.50
N GLY A 286 1.51 -15.77 -21.24
CA GLY A 286 2.59 -16.66 -20.82
C GLY A 286 2.38 -17.25 -19.42
N LEU A 287 1.12 -17.47 -19.03
CA LEU A 287 0.78 -18.38 -17.93
C LEU A 287 -0.06 -19.49 -18.54
N GLY A 288 0.57 -20.65 -18.66
CA GLY A 288 0.14 -21.78 -19.47
C GLY A 288 -1.28 -22.23 -19.18
N THR A 289 -2.14 -22.07 -20.18
CA THR A 289 -3.29 -22.94 -20.40
C THR A 289 -2.74 -24.30 -20.85
N LEU A 290 -2.76 -25.28 -19.96
CA LEU A 290 -2.60 -26.69 -20.33
C LEU A 290 -3.83 -27.08 -21.16
N THR A 291 -3.72 -26.93 -22.48
CA THR A 291 -4.69 -27.51 -23.42
C THR A 291 -4.13 -28.82 -23.93
N SER A 292 -4.93 -29.87 -23.72
CA SER A 292 -4.79 -31.24 -24.18
C SER A 292 -4.33 -31.34 -25.63
N ALA A 293 -3.22 -32.04 -25.86
CA ALA A 293 -2.91 -32.63 -27.15
C ALA A 293 -3.50 -34.04 -27.20
N SER A 294 -4.50 -34.27 -28.06
CA SER A 294 -4.62 -35.55 -28.74
C SER A 294 -4.79 -35.27 -30.23
N GLY A 295 -3.71 -35.49 -30.97
CA GLY A 295 -3.73 -35.51 -32.42
C GLY A 295 -4.52 -36.71 -32.92
N ALA A 296 -5.33 -36.46 -33.94
CA ALA A 296 -5.90 -37.50 -34.78
C ALA A 296 -4.77 -38.15 -35.60
N LEU A 297 -4.75 -39.48 -35.63
CA LEU A 297 -3.97 -40.28 -36.57
C LEU A 297 -4.94 -41.17 -37.34
N GLU A 298 -4.98 -40.96 -38.66
CA GLU A 298 -5.48 -41.94 -39.63
C GLU A 298 -4.33 -42.86 -40.07
N GLY A 299 -4.63 -44.16 -40.17
CA GLY A 299 -4.20 -45.03 -41.29
C GLY A 299 -2.86 -45.76 -41.18
N GLY A 300 -2.92 -47.09 -41.26
CA GLY A 300 -1.83 -47.93 -41.78
C GLY A 300 -1.51 -49.16 -40.93
N GLY A 301 -1.81 -50.35 -41.45
CA GLY A 301 -1.70 -51.63 -40.75
C GLY A 301 -0.30 -52.25 -40.74
N GLY A 302 -0.15 -53.29 -39.94
CA GLY A 302 1.05 -54.11 -39.84
C GLY A 302 0.96 -55.07 -38.66
N ALA A 303 0.91 -56.37 -38.97
CA ALA A 303 0.70 -57.48 -38.05
C ALA A 303 1.87 -57.72 -37.09
N ALA A 304 1.56 -58.18 -35.87
CA ALA A 304 2.35 -59.18 -35.13
C ALA A 304 1.57 -59.68 -33.90
N GLU A 305 1.65 -60.98 -33.70
CA GLU A 305 0.99 -61.85 -32.73
C GLU A 305 1.61 -61.82 -31.32
N THR A 306 0.80 -62.24 -30.33
CA THR A 306 1.13 -62.87 -29.02
C THR A 306 1.76 -62.00 -27.91
N VAL A 307 1.46 -62.08 -26.61
CA VAL A 307 0.58 -62.90 -25.73
C VAL A 307 0.52 -62.21 -24.32
N ALA A 308 -0.59 -62.37 -23.58
CA ALA A 308 -0.79 -62.28 -22.12
C ALA A 308 -0.57 -60.90 -21.39
N ASP A 309 -1.31 -60.44 -20.38
CA ASP A 309 -2.48 -60.91 -19.60
C ASP A 309 -2.97 -59.73 -18.73
N GLY A 310 -4.27 -59.72 -18.39
CA GLY A 310 -4.85 -59.16 -17.15
C GLY A 310 -4.84 -57.66 -16.83
N GLY A 311 -5.96 -56.95 -17.07
CA GLY A 311 -6.35 -55.76 -16.26
C GLY A 311 -6.97 -56.14 -14.89
N PRO A 312 -7.61 -55.22 -14.12
CA PRO A 312 -7.94 -53.84 -14.47
C PRO A 312 -7.59 -52.76 -13.42
N LEU A 313 -7.69 -51.52 -13.91
CA LEU A 313 -7.74 -50.23 -13.22
C LEU A 313 -8.76 -50.18 -12.07
N GLY A 314 -8.39 -49.52 -10.97
CA GLY A 314 -9.28 -49.19 -9.86
C GLY A 314 -8.91 -47.88 -9.16
N ARG A 315 -9.63 -46.81 -9.55
CA ARG A 315 -9.96 -45.58 -8.79
C ARG A 315 -8.84 -44.74 -8.15
N VAL A 316 -8.47 -43.69 -8.86
CA VAL A 316 -8.07 -42.39 -8.27
C VAL A 316 -9.34 -41.70 -7.77
N GLY A 317 -9.36 -41.37 -6.48
CA GLY A 317 -10.44 -40.59 -5.89
C GLY A 317 -10.50 -40.76 -4.38
N GLN A 318 -9.65 -40.03 -3.65
CA GLN A 318 -10.05 -39.42 -2.38
C GLN A 318 -9.04 -38.34 -1.99
N SER A 319 -9.53 -37.11 -2.10
CA SER A 319 -8.96 -35.88 -1.58
C SER A 319 -9.42 -35.66 -0.13
N PHE A 320 -8.67 -34.78 0.56
CA PHE A 320 -9.20 -33.85 1.56
C PHE A 320 -9.40 -34.28 3.02
N GLU A 321 -9.37 -35.57 3.39
CA GLU A 321 -9.51 -35.99 4.81
C GLU A 321 -8.18 -36.22 5.58
N GLN A 322 -7.03 -36.16 4.91
CA GLN A 322 -5.74 -36.46 5.56
C GLN A 322 -5.07 -35.25 6.21
N ASN A 323 -5.38 -34.02 5.78
CA ASN A 323 -4.80 -32.78 6.32
C ASN A 323 -5.51 -32.23 7.58
N VAL A 324 -6.59 -32.86 8.04
CA VAL A 324 -7.28 -32.46 9.30
C VAL A 324 -6.81 -33.30 10.49
N ARG A 325 -6.07 -34.41 10.26
CA ARG A 325 -5.55 -35.26 11.34
C ARG A 325 -4.19 -34.82 11.88
N ASP A 326 -3.40 -34.08 11.10
CA ASP A 326 -2.05 -33.64 11.51
C ASP A 326 -2.04 -32.35 12.33
N VAL A 327 -3.14 -31.59 12.35
CA VAL A 327 -3.28 -30.39 13.20
C VAL A 327 -3.69 -30.77 14.64
N GLY A 328 -4.40 -31.88 14.83
CA GLY A 328 -4.83 -32.37 16.16
C GLY A 328 -3.75 -33.11 16.96
N ALA A 329 -2.63 -33.50 16.34
CA ALA A 329 -1.57 -34.27 16.99
C ALA A 329 -0.49 -33.38 17.67
N VAL A 330 -0.41 -32.10 17.31
CA VAL A 330 0.58 -31.17 17.87
C VAL A 330 0.12 -30.58 19.21
N GLU A 331 -1.17 -30.33 19.40
CA GLU A 331 -1.75 -29.81 20.66
C GLU A 331 -1.81 -30.85 21.79
N ALA A 332 -1.80 -32.15 21.49
CA ALA A 332 -1.78 -33.21 22.51
C ALA A 332 -0.39 -33.48 23.11
N SER A 333 0.69 -32.96 22.49
CA SER A 333 2.08 -33.17 22.95
C SER A 333 2.56 -32.11 23.95
N GLN A 334 2.01 -30.88 23.88
CA GLN A 334 2.40 -29.79 24.79
C GLN A 334 1.67 -29.84 26.14
N HIS A 335 0.49 -30.45 26.22
CA HIS A 335 -0.25 -30.58 27.49
C HIS A 335 0.23 -31.72 28.40
N ARG A 336 1.13 -32.59 27.93
CA ARG A 336 1.67 -33.73 28.71
C ARG A 336 3.04 -33.47 29.35
N VAL A 337 3.68 -32.34 29.05
CA VAL A 337 4.98 -31.95 29.61
C VAL A 337 4.83 -31.04 30.85
N GLN A 338 3.65 -30.46 31.09
CA GLN A 338 3.42 -29.52 32.18
C GLN A 338 2.76 -30.12 33.44
N ILE A 339 2.35 -31.40 33.42
CA ILE A 339 1.74 -32.10 34.57
C ILE A 339 2.73 -33.06 35.28
N GLY A 340 3.95 -33.22 34.74
CA GLY A 340 4.99 -34.11 35.30
C GLY A 340 5.99 -33.47 36.27
N ARG A 341 5.86 -32.17 36.60
CA ARG A 341 6.91 -31.42 37.35
C ARG A 341 6.50 -30.91 38.73
N GLU A 342 5.33 -31.27 39.25
CA GLU A 342 4.85 -30.84 40.58
C GLU A 342 4.64 -31.97 41.61
N ARG A 343 5.13 -33.19 41.36
CA ARG A 343 5.11 -34.28 42.36
C ARG A 343 6.49 -34.91 42.54
N GLY A 344 7.34 -34.26 43.33
CA GLY A 344 8.64 -34.81 43.70
C GLY A 344 9.42 -33.89 44.63
N GLY A 345 8.95 -33.71 45.87
CA GLY A 345 9.62 -32.83 46.83
C GLY A 345 9.05 -32.87 48.24
N ARG A 346 8.93 -34.06 48.86
CA ARG A 346 8.85 -34.22 50.32
C ARG A 346 9.50 -35.53 50.74
N GLY A 347 10.50 -35.45 51.61
CA GLY A 347 10.95 -36.56 52.46
C GLY A 347 12.44 -36.90 52.37
N ARG A 348 13.26 -36.19 53.14
CA ARG A 348 14.06 -36.73 54.26
C ARG A 348 14.81 -35.61 54.97
#